data_AF-A0A2D5BMP9-F1
#
_entry.id   AF-A0A2D5BMP9-F1
#
_cell.length_a   1.000
_cell.length_b   1.000
_cell.length_c   1.000
_cell.angle_alpha   90.00
_cell.angle_beta   90.00
_cell.angle_gamma   90.00
#
_symmetry.space_group_name_H-M   'P 1'
#
loop_
_entity.id
_entity.type
_entity.pdbx_description
1 polymer ?
#
loop_
_entity_poly.entity_id
_entity_poly.type
_entity_poly.pdbx_seq_one_letter_code
_entity_poly.pdbx_strand_id
1 'polypeptide(L)'
;MRHLVALLLLAAAASAQDDLRTHYDVVTYRLDLEVIPDTKTLDGWSAVEAKVLSDGLNKLHLDAAAALEVNKVILLDGALDGTRKLKGKELKFTRDGDALMIALGKTIAKDDFVRVAVRYRSKPSGNRGRGRRGRGGGTRGVVWSKSEGGSPWVGTTCQGPGAHSWWPCKSNWYHANDKFATLYVNATVPRGLYAVSNGALQKREKKGRRETFRWRHPYPCET
;
A
#
# COMPACT_ATOMS: atom_id res chain seq x y z
N MET A 1 -0.95 -33.04 -58.17
CA MET A 1 -1.02 -33.42 -56.74
C MET A 1 -0.72 -32.18 -55.92
N ARG A 2 -1.73 -31.59 -55.26
CA ARG A 2 -1.57 -30.45 -54.35
C ARG A 2 -1.91 -30.97 -52.95
N HIS A 3 -0.91 -31.11 -52.09
CA HIS A 3 -1.11 -31.46 -50.70
C HIS A 3 -1.56 -30.20 -49.94
N LEU A 4 -2.79 -30.20 -49.43
CA LEU A 4 -3.25 -29.24 -48.44
C LEU A 4 -2.79 -29.74 -47.07
N VAL A 5 -1.88 -29.00 -46.43
CA VAL A 5 -1.56 -29.16 -45.01
C VAL A 5 -2.55 -28.29 -44.23
N ALA A 6 -3.48 -28.92 -43.53
CA ALA A 6 -4.35 -28.24 -42.58
C ALA A 6 -3.56 -28.02 -41.29
N LEU A 7 -3.14 -26.78 -41.04
CA LEU A 7 -2.53 -26.37 -39.78
C LEU A 7 -3.65 -26.14 -38.76
N LEU A 8 -3.93 -27.12 -37.91
CA LEU A 8 -4.79 -26.93 -36.74
C LEU A 8 -3.99 -26.16 -35.68
N LEU A 9 -4.15 -24.84 -35.64
CA LEU A 9 -3.73 -24.03 -34.52
C LEU A 9 -4.76 -24.21 -33.40
N LEU A 10 -4.45 -25.09 -32.43
CA LEU A 10 -5.11 -25.07 -31.12
C LEU A 10 -4.79 -23.72 -30.47
N ALA A 11 -5.76 -22.81 -30.45
CA ALA A 11 -5.72 -21.69 -29.54
C ALA A 11 -5.89 -22.24 -28.12
N ALA A 12 -4.79 -22.39 -27.39
CA ALA A 12 -4.84 -22.52 -25.95
C ALA A 12 -5.44 -21.20 -25.42
N ALA A 13 -6.72 -21.23 -25.05
CA ALA A 13 -7.29 -20.18 -24.24
C ALA A 13 -6.49 -20.16 -22.94
N ALA A 14 -5.58 -19.20 -22.80
CA ALA A 14 -5.05 -18.85 -21.50
C ALA A 14 -6.27 -18.48 -20.65
N SER A 15 -6.65 -19.36 -19.72
CA SER A 15 -7.61 -19.02 -18.69
C SER A 15 -7.12 -17.73 -18.07
N ALA A 16 -7.88 -16.64 -18.18
CA ALA A 16 -7.53 -15.41 -17.50
C ALA A 16 -7.31 -15.77 -16.02
N GLN A 17 -6.08 -15.59 -15.54
CA GLN A 17 -5.76 -15.84 -14.14
C GLN A 17 -6.70 -14.97 -13.31
N ASP A 18 -7.50 -15.62 -12.47
CA ASP A 18 -8.48 -14.95 -11.61
C ASP A 18 -7.77 -13.92 -10.73
N ASP A 19 -8.09 -12.64 -10.91
CA ASP A 19 -7.46 -11.57 -10.15
C ASP A 19 -8.17 -11.42 -8.81
N LEU A 20 -7.56 -12.02 -7.78
CA LEU A 20 -8.05 -12.00 -6.40
C LEU A 20 -8.35 -10.60 -5.85
N ARG A 21 -7.78 -9.54 -6.43
CA ARG A 21 -8.09 -8.15 -6.04
C ARG A 21 -9.52 -7.73 -6.39
N THR A 22 -10.20 -8.44 -7.29
CA THR A 22 -11.62 -8.22 -7.63
C THR A 22 -12.58 -8.83 -6.62
N HIS A 23 -12.10 -9.67 -5.71
CA HIS A 23 -12.92 -10.42 -4.74
C HIS A 23 -13.19 -9.64 -3.45
N TYR A 24 -12.68 -8.41 -3.34
CA TYR A 24 -12.89 -7.55 -2.21
C TYR A 24 -12.83 -6.08 -2.61
N ASP A 25 -13.51 -5.25 -1.82
CA ASP A 25 -13.55 -3.79 -1.95
C ASP A 25 -12.93 -3.17 -0.69
N VAL A 26 -11.89 -2.35 -0.85
CA VAL A 26 -11.23 -1.74 0.31
C VAL A 26 -12.10 -0.62 0.84
N VAL A 27 -12.40 -0.63 2.13
CA VAL A 27 -13.20 0.42 2.77
C VAL A 27 -12.36 1.33 3.66
N THR A 28 -11.27 0.84 4.24
CA THR A 28 -10.42 1.65 5.12
C THR A 28 -8.95 1.26 5.02
N TYR A 29 -8.10 2.28 4.93
CA TYR A 29 -6.67 2.15 5.16
C TYR A 29 -6.26 2.82 6.47
N ARG A 30 -5.24 2.26 7.11
CA ARG A 30 -4.48 2.95 8.15
C ARG A 30 -2.98 2.78 7.94
N LEU A 31 -2.27 3.89 7.94
CA LEU A 31 -0.82 3.94 7.88
C LEU A 31 -0.26 4.41 9.22
N ASP A 32 0.52 3.54 9.87
CA ASP A 32 1.35 3.94 11.01
C ASP A 32 2.79 4.02 10.53
N LEU A 33 3.30 5.24 10.30
CA LEU A 33 4.56 5.46 9.59
C LEU A 33 5.56 6.21 10.47
N GLU A 34 6.78 5.70 10.56
CA GLU A 34 7.93 6.47 11.01
C GLU A 34 8.74 6.93 9.79
N VAL A 35 8.93 8.24 9.68
CA VAL A 35 9.79 8.85 8.67
C VAL A 35 11.18 9.04 9.28
N ILE A 36 12.20 8.48 8.63
CA ILE A 36 13.60 8.53 9.07
C ILE A 36 14.42 9.20 7.97
N PRO A 37 14.56 10.55 8.02
CA PRO A 37 15.24 11.30 6.96
C PRO A 37 16.71 10.93 6.75
N ASP A 38 17.44 10.66 7.84
CA ASP A 38 18.87 10.36 7.79
C ASP A 38 19.18 9.15 6.91
N THR A 39 18.33 8.11 6.97
CA THR A 39 18.48 6.89 6.18
C THR A 39 17.54 6.83 4.98
N LYS A 40 16.75 7.89 4.73
CA LYS A 40 15.70 7.96 3.70
C LYS A 40 14.77 6.74 3.75
N THR A 41 14.29 6.44 4.96
CA THR A 41 13.50 5.24 5.24
C THR A 41 12.12 5.62 5.74
N LEU A 42 11.10 4.91 5.25
CA LEU A 42 9.78 4.83 5.89
C LEU A 42 9.68 3.47 6.56
N ASP A 43 9.28 3.46 7.82
CA ASP A 43 9.20 2.23 8.60
C ASP A 43 7.85 2.17 9.32
N GLY A 44 7.05 1.13 9.10
CA GLY A 44 5.70 1.18 9.63
C GLY A 44 4.79 0.00 9.32
N TRP A 45 3.50 0.27 9.46
CA TRP A 45 2.41 -0.63 9.12
C TRP A 45 1.51 -0.02 8.06
N SER A 46 1.09 -0.84 7.09
CA SER A 46 -0.09 -0.60 6.26
C SER A 46 -1.18 -1.56 6.71
N ALA A 47 -2.31 -1.05 7.17
CA ALA A 47 -3.47 -1.85 7.52
C ALA A 47 -4.62 -1.59 6.54
N VAL A 48 -5.29 -2.65 6.14
CA VAL A 48 -6.37 -2.66 5.16
C VAL A 48 -7.57 -3.33 5.79
N GLU A 49 -8.72 -2.69 5.71
CA GLU A 49 -10.03 -3.29 5.94
C GLU A 49 -10.79 -3.31 4.61
N ALA A 50 -11.27 -4.48 4.23
CA ALA A 50 -11.98 -4.68 2.99
C ALA A 50 -13.25 -5.51 3.19
N LYS A 51 -14.30 -5.17 2.45
CA LYS A 51 -15.51 -5.97 2.33
C LYS A 51 -15.27 -7.07 1.29
N VAL A 52 -15.59 -8.32 1.64
CA VAL A 52 -15.47 -9.47 0.74
C VAL A 52 -16.66 -9.49 -0.22
N LEU A 53 -16.40 -9.63 -1.52
CA LEU A 53 -17.41 -9.58 -2.59
C LEU A 53 -17.76 -10.96 -3.15
N SER A 54 -16.89 -11.95 -2.96
CA SER A 54 -17.07 -13.32 -3.44
C SER A 54 -17.03 -14.33 -2.30
N ASP A 55 -17.72 -15.45 -2.46
CA ASP A 55 -17.56 -16.58 -1.56
C ASP A 55 -16.15 -17.19 -1.64
N GLY A 56 -15.70 -17.80 -0.54
CA GLY A 56 -14.48 -18.59 -0.57
C GLY A 56 -13.16 -17.81 -0.41
N LEU A 57 -13.19 -16.52 -0.07
CA LEU A 57 -11.96 -15.74 0.06
C LEU A 57 -11.08 -16.29 1.20
N ASN A 58 -9.96 -16.91 0.83
CA ASN A 58 -8.98 -17.48 1.76
C ASN A 58 -7.56 -16.91 1.59
N LYS A 59 -7.38 -16.04 0.59
CA LYS A 59 -6.15 -15.30 0.31
C LYS A 59 -6.49 -13.86 -0.02
N LEU A 60 -5.62 -12.94 0.37
CA LEU A 60 -5.67 -11.54 -0.02
C LEU A 60 -4.45 -11.22 -0.89
N HIS A 61 -4.65 -10.46 -1.96
CA HIS A 61 -3.57 -10.03 -2.86
C HIS A 61 -3.40 -8.52 -2.77
N LEU A 62 -2.33 -8.03 -2.15
CA LEU A 62 -1.99 -6.61 -2.15
C LEU A 62 -0.82 -6.35 -3.11
N ASP A 63 -0.75 -5.13 -3.63
CA ASP A 63 0.39 -4.63 -4.40
C ASP A 63 1.41 -4.03 -3.44
N ALA A 64 2.66 -4.47 -3.54
CA ALA A 64 3.77 -4.02 -2.72
C ALA A 64 5.07 -4.15 -3.53
N ALA A 65 5.61 -3.01 -3.98
CA ALA A 65 6.76 -2.99 -4.88
C ALA A 65 7.89 -3.91 -4.38
N ALA A 66 8.56 -4.63 -5.29
CA ALA A 66 9.59 -5.61 -4.95
C ALA A 66 10.67 -5.05 -4.00
N ALA A 67 10.97 -3.75 -4.08
CA ALA A 67 11.94 -3.05 -3.23
C ALA A 67 11.48 -2.78 -1.78
N LEU A 68 10.19 -2.94 -1.47
CA LEU A 68 9.70 -2.89 -0.09
C LEU A 68 10.16 -4.13 0.66
N GLU A 69 10.58 -3.96 1.91
CA GLU A 69 10.85 -5.06 2.82
C GLU A 69 9.57 -5.36 3.61
N VAL A 70 8.95 -6.52 3.38
CA VAL A 70 7.76 -6.97 4.13
C VAL A 70 8.21 -7.94 5.21
N ASN A 71 8.11 -7.51 6.48
CA ASN A 71 8.65 -8.28 7.60
C ASN A 71 7.61 -9.21 8.24
N LYS A 72 6.33 -8.78 8.27
CA LYS A 72 5.27 -9.49 8.99
C LYS A 72 3.91 -9.11 8.44
N VAL A 73 2.98 -10.06 8.41
CA VAL A 73 1.56 -9.80 8.15
C VAL A 73 0.74 -10.36 9.31
N ILE A 74 -0.26 -9.61 9.78
CA ILE A 74 -1.19 -10.04 10.82
C ILE A 74 -2.64 -9.89 10.36
N LEU A 75 -3.49 -10.84 10.73
CA LEU A 75 -4.94 -10.75 10.68
C LEU A 75 -5.42 -10.02 11.93
N LEU A 76 -6.10 -8.90 11.75
CA LEU A 76 -6.59 -8.06 12.85
C LEU A 76 -8.00 -8.48 13.28
N ASP A 77 -8.29 -8.22 14.56
CA ASP A 77 -9.64 -8.32 15.11
C ASP A 77 -10.29 -6.93 15.21
N GLY A 78 -11.54 -6.83 14.73
CA GLY A 78 -12.35 -5.62 14.79
C GLY A 78 -11.95 -4.51 13.80
N ALA A 79 -12.84 -3.54 13.59
CA ALA A 79 -12.69 -2.46 12.62
C ALA A 79 -11.38 -1.67 12.76
N LEU A 80 -10.90 -1.04 11.69
CA LEU A 80 -9.79 -0.08 11.79
C LEU A 80 -10.26 1.26 12.34
N ASP A 81 -9.48 1.82 13.27
CA ASP A 81 -9.53 3.24 13.63
C ASP A 81 -8.11 3.81 13.67
N GLY A 82 -7.98 5.13 13.86
CA GLY A 82 -6.68 5.81 13.87
C GLY A 82 -5.83 5.62 15.15
N THR A 83 -6.25 4.80 16.12
CA THR A 83 -5.66 4.83 17.48
C THR A 83 -5.37 3.47 18.11
N ARG A 84 -6.20 2.44 17.88
CA ARG A 84 -6.02 1.12 18.48
C ARG A 84 -4.69 0.50 18.05
N LYS A 85 -4.06 -0.28 18.93
CA LYS A 85 -2.84 -1.00 18.58
C LYS A 85 -3.15 -2.05 17.52
N LEU A 86 -2.37 -2.07 16.44
CA LEU A 86 -2.42 -3.15 15.46
C LEU A 86 -1.83 -4.41 16.09
N LYS A 87 -2.71 -5.37 16.42
CA LYS A 87 -2.38 -6.67 17.00
C LYS A 87 -3.31 -7.71 16.40
N GLY A 88 -2.82 -8.94 16.31
CA GLY A 88 -3.57 -9.99 15.62
C GLY A 88 -2.75 -11.25 15.42
N LYS A 89 -3.38 -12.24 14.77
CA LYS A 89 -2.75 -13.52 14.45
C LYS A 89 -1.81 -13.34 13.26
N GLU A 90 -0.59 -13.86 13.37
CA GLU A 90 0.36 -13.84 12.25
C GLU A 90 -0.11 -14.70 11.07
N LEU A 91 0.08 -14.18 9.86
CA LEU A 91 -0.29 -14.83 8.61
C LEU A 91 0.94 -15.19 7.79
N LYS A 92 0.84 -16.29 7.05
CA LYS A 92 1.82 -16.64 6.03
C LYS A 92 1.59 -15.77 4.79
N PHE A 93 2.67 -15.38 4.13
CA PHE A 93 2.60 -14.65 2.87
C PHE A 93 3.71 -15.08 1.92
N THR A 94 3.50 -14.87 0.63
CA THR A 94 4.50 -15.05 -0.43
C THR A 94 4.59 -13.78 -1.26
N ARG A 95 5.71 -13.61 -1.97
CA ARG A 95 5.94 -12.46 -2.84
C ARG A 95 6.46 -12.92 -4.19
N ASP A 96 5.94 -12.29 -5.24
CA ASP A 96 6.41 -12.44 -6.61
C ASP A 96 6.31 -11.09 -7.32
N GLY A 97 7.46 -10.49 -7.65
CA GLY A 97 7.51 -9.10 -8.11
C GLY A 97 6.83 -8.14 -7.13
N ASP A 98 5.81 -7.43 -7.64
CA ASP A 98 5.01 -6.48 -6.86
C ASP A 98 3.79 -7.13 -6.17
N ALA A 99 3.56 -8.43 -6.36
CA ALA A 99 2.46 -9.15 -5.73
C ALA A 99 2.82 -9.58 -4.30
N LEU A 100 1.99 -9.20 -3.33
CA LEU A 100 2.00 -9.69 -1.95
C LEU A 100 0.77 -10.57 -1.72
N MET A 101 0.98 -11.88 -1.68
CA MET A 101 -0.07 -12.88 -1.50
C MET A 101 -0.13 -13.31 -0.04
N ILE A 102 -1.24 -13.04 0.63
CA ILE A 102 -1.43 -13.28 2.07
C ILE A 102 -2.41 -14.43 2.26
N ALA A 103 -1.99 -15.52 2.90
CA ALA A 103 -2.89 -16.61 3.26
C ALA A 103 -3.65 -16.28 4.55
N LEU A 104 -4.98 -16.19 4.47
CA LEU A 104 -5.83 -15.78 5.60
C LEU A 104 -5.97 -16.86 6.68
N GLY A 105 -5.63 -18.11 6.35
CA GLY A 105 -5.71 -19.26 7.27
C GLY A 105 -7.14 -19.66 7.65
N LYS A 106 -8.14 -19.02 7.05
CA LYS A 106 -9.57 -19.32 7.11
C LYS A 106 -10.23 -18.77 5.86
N THR A 107 -11.42 -19.27 5.55
CA THR A 107 -12.30 -18.66 4.55
C THR A 107 -13.11 -17.55 5.20
N ILE A 108 -13.23 -16.42 4.52
CA ILE A 108 -14.11 -15.31 4.90
C ILE A 108 -15.29 -15.31 3.95
N ALA A 109 -16.50 -15.24 4.50
CA ALA A 109 -17.73 -15.29 3.71
C ALA A 109 -17.90 -14.01 2.88
N LYS A 110 -18.71 -14.08 1.83
CA LYS A 110 -19.16 -12.89 1.11
C LYS A 110 -19.89 -11.94 2.08
N ASP A 111 -19.76 -10.65 1.82
CA ASP A 111 -20.29 -9.53 2.60
C ASP A 111 -19.68 -9.32 4.00
N ASP A 112 -18.84 -10.25 4.48
CA ASP A 112 -18.00 -10.06 5.67
C ASP A 112 -16.79 -9.15 5.40
N PHE A 113 -16.08 -8.79 6.48
CA PHE A 113 -14.89 -7.95 6.42
C PHE A 113 -13.60 -8.72 6.72
N VAL A 114 -12.59 -8.51 5.89
CA VAL A 114 -11.21 -8.94 6.12
C VAL A 114 -10.34 -7.76 6.54
N ARG A 115 -9.46 -7.99 7.52
CA ARG A 115 -8.58 -6.96 8.08
C ARG A 115 -7.19 -7.47 8.24
N VAL A 116 -6.26 -6.90 7.50
CA VAL A 116 -4.85 -7.29 7.57
C VAL A 116 -3.99 -6.08 7.87
N ALA A 117 -2.89 -6.28 8.58
CA ALA A 117 -1.82 -5.28 8.68
C ALA A 117 -0.49 -5.89 8.25
N VAL A 118 0.23 -5.14 7.43
CA VAL A 118 1.53 -5.49 6.87
C VAL A 118 2.58 -4.60 7.53
N ARG A 119 3.50 -5.18 8.28
CA ARG A 119 4.71 -4.51 8.78
C ARG A 119 5.71 -4.48 7.64
N TYR A 120 6.13 -3.28 7.27
CA TYR A 120 7.04 -3.11 6.17
C TYR A 120 8.03 -1.97 6.42
N ARG A 121 9.12 -2.02 5.68
CA ARG A 121 10.09 -0.94 5.56
C ARG A 121 10.28 -0.59 4.10
N SER A 122 10.23 0.70 3.79
CA SER A 122 10.53 1.23 2.47
C SER A 122 11.81 2.03 2.55
N LYS A 123 12.76 1.73 1.67
CA LYS A 123 13.90 2.61 1.37
C LYS A 123 13.79 2.98 -0.10
N PRO A 124 12.90 3.92 -0.46
CA PRO A 124 12.68 4.30 -1.84
C PRO A 124 14.04 4.65 -2.43
N SER A 125 14.45 3.95 -3.49
CA SER A 125 15.70 4.26 -4.17
C SER A 125 15.53 5.69 -4.67
N GLY A 126 16.18 6.63 -3.98
CA GLY A 126 16.09 8.05 -4.31
C GLY A 126 16.39 8.19 -5.79
N ASN A 127 15.35 8.54 -6.54
CA ASN A 127 15.25 8.51 -7.99
C ASN A 127 16.64 8.50 -8.69
N ARG A 128 17.19 7.30 -8.96
CA ARG A 128 18.30 7.15 -9.92
C ARG A 128 17.77 7.08 -11.36
N GLY A 129 16.51 7.43 -11.57
CA GLY A 129 16.02 7.84 -12.87
C GLY A 129 16.71 9.13 -13.27
N ARG A 130 17.77 9.00 -14.08
CA ARG A 130 18.27 10.08 -14.93
C ARG A 130 17.07 10.66 -15.68
N GLY A 131 16.65 11.85 -15.27
CA GLY A 131 15.60 12.60 -15.92
C GLY A 131 15.87 14.05 -15.64
N ARG A 132 16.51 14.71 -16.61
CA ARG A 132 16.64 16.15 -16.71
C ARG A 132 15.29 16.84 -16.41
N ARG A 133 15.33 18.15 -16.18
CA ARG A 133 14.22 19.11 -16.35
C ARG A 133 13.58 19.06 -17.75
N GLY A 134 13.18 17.89 -18.24
CA GLY A 134 12.68 17.59 -19.56
C GLY A 134 11.40 16.78 -19.43
N ARG A 135 10.34 17.32 -20.03
CA ARG A 135 8.98 16.81 -20.13
C ARG A 135 8.92 15.27 -20.16
N GLY A 136 8.34 14.64 -19.12
CA GLY A 136 7.79 13.27 -19.22
C GLY A 136 8.16 12.23 -18.14
N GLY A 137 9.07 12.50 -17.20
CA GLY A 137 9.51 11.50 -16.19
C GLY A 137 9.25 11.92 -14.76
N GLY A 138 7.98 11.94 -14.32
CA GLY A 138 7.57 12.37 -12.98
C GLY A 138 8.20 11.53 -11.85
N THR A 139 8.45 12.15 -10.70
CA THR A 139 8.86 11.41 -9.50
C THR A 139 7.74 10.48 -9.08
N ARG A 140 8.04 9.20 -8.86
CA ARG A 140 7.07 8.17 -8.44
C ARG A 140 7.34 7.82 -6.97
N GLY A 141 6.32 7.87 -6.12
CA GLY A 141 6.43 7.42 -4.73
C GLY A 141 6.93 8.51 -3.81
N VAL A 142 8.17 8.40 -3.30
CA VAL A 142 8.70 9.29 -2.24
C VAL A 142 9.86 10.14 -2.74
N VAL A 143 9.76 11.44 -2.50
CA VAL A 143 10.83 12.42 -2.73
C VAL A 143 11.52 12.72 -1.40
N TRP A 144 12.85 12.67 -1.39
CA TRP A 144 13.68 13.10 -0.28
C TRP A 144 14.55 14.28 -0.73
N SER A 145 14.41 15.43 -0.09
CA SER A 145 15.21 16.63 -0.36
C SER A 145 15.48 17.40 0.94
N LYS A 146 15.97 18.64 0.81
CA LYS A 146 16.12 19.58 1.91
C LYS A 146 15.42 20.89 1.55
N SER A 147 14.87 21.57 2.55
CA SER A 147 14.44 22.97 2.42
C SER A 147 15.64 23.88 2.15
N GLU A 148 15.38 25.14 1.79
CA GLU A 148 16.41 26.18 1.67
C GLU A 148 17.24 26.33 2.96
N GLY A 149 16.60 26.32 4.12
CA GLY A 149 17.27 26.32 5.43
C GLY A 149 17.94 25.00 5.85
N GLY A 150 18.10 24.04 4.94
CA GLY A 150 18.82 22.79 5.19
C GLY A 150 18.05 21.69 5.96
N SER A 151 16.81 21.96 6.42
CA SER A 151 15.97 20.98 7.09
C SER A 151 15.51 19.88 6.13
N PRO A 152 15.37 18.62 6.57
CA PRO A 152 14.82 17.56 5.72
C PRO A 152 13.43 17.88 5.18
N TRP A 153 13.22 17.60 3.89
CA TRP A 153 11.92 17.71 3.22
C TRP A 153 11.57 16.36 2.59
N VAL A 154 10.35 15.87 2.87
CA VAL A 154 9.86 14.58 2.38
C VAL A 154 8.47 14.77 1.82
N GLY A 155 8.25 14.30 0.60
CA GLY A 155 6.94 14.38 -0.06
C GLY A 155 6.60 13.07 -0.77
N THR A 156 5.31 12.82 -0.97
CA THR A 156 4.82 11.66 -1.70
C THR A 156 4.06 12.07 -2.95
N THR A 157 4.25 11.34 -4.05
CA THR A 157 3.53 11.48 -5.32
C THR A 157 2.92 10.13 -5.70
N CYS A 158 1.59 10.03 -5.58
CA CYS A 158 0.87 8.77 -5.75
C CYS A 158 0.25 8.55 -7.14
N GLN A 159 0.38 9.49 -8.09
CA GLN A 159 -0.15 9.28 -9.45
C GLN A 159 0.55 8.10 -10.15
N GLY A 160 -0.24 7.24 -10.80
CA GLY A 160 0.27 6.07 -11.50
C GLY A 160 0.72 4.99 -10.51
N PRO A 161 1.92 4.39 -10.64
CA PRO A 161 2.41 3.37 -9.70
C PRO A 161 2.87 3.96 -8.35
N GLY A 162 2.47 5.19 -8.03
CA GLY A 162 3.04 5.95 -6.93
C GLY A 162 2.70 5.37 -5.56
N ALA A 163 1.51 4.84 -5.34
CA ALA A 163 1.10 4.30 -4.05
C ALA A 163 1.88 3.03 -3.63
N HIS A 164 1.74 1.93 -4.39
CA HIS A 164 2.36 0.64 -4.05
C HIS A 164 3.90 0.66 -4.05
N SER A 165 4.51 1.73 -4.60
CA SER A 165 5.96 1.94 -4.56
C SER A 165 6.52 2.21 -3.16
N TRP A 166 5.69 2.69 -2.22
CA TRP A 166 6.15 3.06 -0.87
C TRP A 166 5.33 2.47 0.26
N TRP A 167 4.18 1.86 -0.01
CA TRP A 167 3.39 1.14 1.00
C TRP A 167 2.54 0.02 0.37
N PRO A 168 2.32 -1.12 1.04
CA PRO A 168 1.43 -2.18 0.54
C PRO A 168 -0.04 -1.74 0.48
N CYS A 169 -0.70 -1.87 -0.66
CA CYS A 169 -2.11 -1.47 -0.87
C CYS A 169 -2.75 -2.23 -2.05
N LYS A 170 -4.08 -2.19 -2.22
CA LYS A 170 -4.72 -2.48 -3.51
C LYS A 170 -4.54 -1.25 -4.39
N SER A 171 -3.61 -1.28 -5.35
CA SER A 171 -3.17 -0.11 -6.10
C SER A 171 -4.14 0.24 -7.22
N ASN A 172 -4.52 1.51 -7.29
CA ASN A 172 -5.27 2.07 -8.42
C ASN A 172 -4.58 1.89 -9.78
N TRP A 173 -3.25 1.77 -9.82
CA TRP A 173 -2.49 1.43 -11.04
C TRP A 173 -3.01 0.16 -11.73
N TYR A 174 -3.42 -0.83 -10.94
CA TYR A 174 -4.02 -2.07 -11.44
C TYR A 174 -5.56 -2.07 -11.31
N HIS A 175 -6.09 -1.30 -10.34
CA HIS A 175 -7.51 -1.30 -9.95
C HIS A 175 -8.08 0.11 -9.84
N ALA A 176 -8.16 0.83 -10.95
CA ALA A 176 -8.50 2.25 -10.99
C ALA A 176 -9.90 2.60 -10.41
N ASN A 177 -10.78 1.62 -10.27
CA ASN A 177 -12.14 1.84 -9.75
C ASN A 177 -12.28 1.60 -8.23
N ASP A 178 -11.24 1.11 -7.55
CA ASP A 178 -11.27 0.86 -6.10
C ASP A 178 -11.09 2.19 -5.35
N LYS A 179 -12.06 2.52 -4.49
CA LYS A 179 -12.04 3.76 -3.70
C LYS A 179 -12.32 3.44 -2.24
N PHE A 180 -11.30 3.59 -1.40
CA PHE A 180 -11.47 3.45 0.03
C PHE A 180 -12.30 4.60 0.58
N ALA A 181 -13.16 4.32 1.56
CA ALA A 181 -14.02 5.32 2.20
C ALA A 181 -13.31 6.14 3.29
N THR A 182 -12.26 5.59 3.91
CA THR A 182 -11.51 6.28 4.98
C THR A 182 -10.02 5.95 4.95
N LEU A 183 -9.19 6.97 5.17
CA LEU A 183 -7.75 6.83 5.40
C LEU A 183 -7.36 7.45 6.74
N TYR A 184 -6.68 6.67 7.58
CA TYR A 184 -5.97 7.15 8.76
C TYR A 184 -4.47 7.21 8.47
N VAL A 185 -3.81 8.32 8.82
CA VAL A 185 -2.35 8.44 8.74
C VAL A 185 -1.80 8.89 10.08
N ASN A 186 -1.04 8.03 10.73
CA ASN A 186 -0.27 8.31 11.92
C ASN A 186 1.21 8.47 11.53
N ALA A 187 1.61 9.69 11.21
CA ALA A 187 2.96 10.01 10.77
C ALA A 187 3.84 10.44 11.94
N THR A 188 4.87 9.67 12.25
CA THR A 188 5.87 9.94 13.28
C THR A 188 7.16 10.45 12.65
N VAL A 189 7.58 11.65 13.05
CA VAL A 189 8.76 12.34 12.51
C VAL A 189 9.72 12.75 13.63
N PRO A 190 11.01 12.99 13.33
CA PRO A 190 11.91 13.69 14.25
C PRO A 190 11.31 15.02 14.73
N ARG A 191 11.50 15.32 16.02
CA ARG A 191 11.05 16.58 16.61
C ARG A 191 11.66 17.76 15.84
N GLY A 192 10.84 18.78 15.56
CA GLY A 192 11.23 19.93 14.74
C GLY A 192 10.78 19.83 13.28
N LEU A 193 10.40 18.63 12.82
CA LEU A 193 9.67 18.47 11.56
C LEU A 193 8.16 18.48 11.80
N TYR A 194 7.41 18.86 10.77
CA TYR A 194 5.95 18.86 10.78
C TYR A 194 5.44 17.90 9.70
N ALA A 195 4.55 16.99 10.06
CA ALA A 195 3.98 16.03 9.11
C ALA A 195 2.56 16.44 8.72
N VAL A 196 2.33 16.58 7.41
CA VAL A 196 1.03 16.88 6.80
C VAL A 196 0.56 15.67 6.00
N SER A 197 -0.73 15.38 6.04
CA SER A 197 -1.36 14.33 5.24
C SER A 197 -2.78 14.73 4.83
N ASN A 198 -3.42 13.94 3.98
CA ASN A 198 -4.78 14.18 3.52
C ASN A 198 -5.77 14.12 4.69
N GLY A 199 -6.79 15.00 4.65
CA GLY A 199 -7.86 15.05 5.65
C GLY A 199 -7.58 16.01 6.80
N ALA A 200 -8.20 15.75 7.96
CA ALA A 200 -8.13 16.63 9.13
C ALA A 200 -7.18 16.07 10.21
N LEU A 201 -6.30 16.93 10.71
CA LEU A 201 -5.43 16.61 11.86
C LEU A 201 -6.28 16.40 13.11
N GLN A 202 -6.24 15.19 13.66
CA GLN A 202 -6.98 14.78 14.84
C GLN A 202 -6.18 14.99 16.13
N LYS A 203 -4.88 14.68 16.09
CA LYS A 203 -4.01 14.72 17.28
C LYS A 203 -2.55 14.93 16.91
N ARG A 204 -1.84 15.63 17.78
CA ARG A 204 -0.37 15.68 17.83
C ARG A 204 0.10 15.12 19.16
N GLU A 205 1.14 14.28 19.12
CA GLU A 205 1.65 13.61 20.31
C GLU A 205 3.16 13.58 20.29
N LYS A 206 3.80 14.15 21.31
CA LYS A 206 5.26 14.18 21.44
C LYS A 206 5.72 13.04 22.33
N LYS A 207 6.74 12.31 21.89
CA LYS A 207 7.38 11.24 22.68
C LYS A 207 8.89 11.28 22.48
N GLY A 208 9.61 11.74 23.50
CA GLY A 208 11.06 11.93 23.43
C GLY A 208 11.47 12.84 22.27
N ARG A 209 12.32 12.33 21.37
CA ARG A 209 12.82 13.07 20.18
C ARG A 209 11.91 12.95 18.96
N ARG A 210 10.68 12.46 19.11
CA ARG A 210 9.72 12.25 18.02
C ARG A 210 8.40 12.94 18.28
N GLU A 211 7.68 13.23 17.21
CA GLU A 211 6.30 13.74 17.24
C GLU A 211 5.45 12.98 16.22
N THR A 212 4.27 12.52 16.65
CA THR A 212 3.30 11.80 15.83
C THR A 212 2.11 12.70 15.52
N PHE A 213 1.76 12.80 14.24
CA PHE A 213 0.63 13.55 13.70
C PHE A 213 -0.41 12.55 13.18
N ARG A 214 -1.62 12.60 13.74
CA ARG A 214 -2.71 11.70 13.38
C ARG A 214 -3.71 12.41 12.51
N TRP A 215 -3.88 11.96 11.28
CA TRP A 215 -4.79 12.54 10.29
C TRP A 215 -5.91 11.55 9.97
N ARG A 216 -7.08 12.08 9.66
CA ARG A 216 -8.24 11.31 9.19
C ARG A 216 -8.81 11.95 7.92
N HIS A 217 -8.87 11.18 6.84
CA HIS A 217 -9.54 11.51 5.60
C HIS A 217 -10.82 10.68 5.46
N PRO A 218 -12.02 11.26 5.61
CA PRO A 218 -13.27 10.50 5.68
C PRO A 218 -14.11 10.55 4.40
N TYR A 219 -13.47 10.54 3.22
CA TYR A 219 -14.16 10.57 1.94
C TYR A 219 -13.56 9.56 0.95
N PRO A 220 -14.33 9.09 -0.05
CA PRO A 220 -13.83 8.19 -1.08
C PRO A 220 -12.62 8.72 -1.83
N CYS A 221 -11.54 7.95 -1.88
CA CYS A 221 -10.32 8.32 -2.60
C CYS A 221 -9.63 7.07 -3.15
N GLU A 222 -8.87 7.23 -4.22
CA GLU A 222 -7.99 6.21 -4.76
C GLU A 222 -6.63 6.27 -4.06
N THR A 223 -5.90 5.16 -4.04
CA THR A 223 -4.54 5.09 -3.47
C THR A 223 -3.54 5.93 -4.24
#